data_AF-A0A1E7YYU1-F1
#
_entry.id   AF-A0A1E7YYU1-F1
#
_cell.length_a   1.000
_cell.length_b   1.000
_cell.length_c   1.000
_cell.angle_alpha   90.00
_cell.angle_beta   90.00
_cell.angle_gamma   90.00
#
_symmetry.space_group_name_H-M   'P 1'
#
loop_
_entity.id
_entity.type
_entity.pdbx_description
1 polymer ?
#
loop_
_entity_poly.entity_id
_entity_poly.type
_entity_poly.pdbx_seq_one_letter_code
_entity_poly.pdbx_strand_id
1 'polypeptide(L)'
;MAEVQVKRRRRTAEERLADLEAKRQQMEAKLREQLAKIDEEKRRLAGSPSLRKAQMENQKRFERAVQKIAPDLDHRHFIAIIADAVESGFDTDAMADRGESLLQEHGKARRGRRPRSAA
;
A
#
# COMPACT_ATOMS: atom_id res chain seq x y z
N MET A 1 50.80 23.21 -41.60
CA MET A 1 49.60 22.93 -40.79
C MET A 1 50.09 22.57 -39.40
N ALA A 2 50.24 23.54 -38.50
CA ALA A 2 50.83 23.31 -37.19
C ALA A 2 49.81 22.66 -36.26
N GLU A 3 50.09 21.44 -35.79
CA GLU A 3 49.29 20.74 -34.79
C GLU A 3 49.38 21.48 -33.45
N VAL A 4 48.25 22.06 -33.02
CA VAL A 4 48.13 22.66 -31.69
C VAL A 4 48.07 21.52 -30.67
N GLN A 5 49.21 21.21 -30.06
CA GLN A 5 49.28 20.27 -28.95
C GLN A 5 48.53 20.86 -27.74
N VAL A 6 47.31 20.36 -27.50
CA VAL A 6 46.51 20.72 -26.33
C VAL A 6 47.20 20.21 -25.07
N LYS A 7 47.89 21.11 -24.37
CA LYS A 7 48.58 20.84 -23.11
C LYS A 7 47.53 20.43 -22.06
N ARG A 8 47.58 19.19 -21.56
CA ARG A 8 46.67 18.69 -20.51
C ARG A 8 46.77 19.56 -19.25
N ARG A 9 45.76 20.40 -19.00
CA ARG A 9 45.62 21.15 -17.74
C ARG A 9 45.13 20.22 -16.64
N ARG A 10 45.76 20.26 -15.47
CA ARG A 10 45.25 19.59 -14.25
C ARG A 10 44.13 20.44 -13.66
N ARG A 11 43.00 19.81 -13.30
CA ARG A 11 41.88 20.52 -12.66
C ARG A 11 42.28 21.10 -11.32
N THR A 12 41.85 22.33 -11.05
CA THR A 12 42.03 23.01 -9.76
C THR A 12 41.13 22.40 -8.68
N ALA A 13 41.36 22.72 -7.41
CA ALA A 13 40.53 22.23 -6.31
C ALA A 13 39.08 22.74 -6.42
N GLU A 14 38.89 23.99 -6.85
CA GLU A 14 37.59 24.62 -7.07
C GLU A 14 36.80 23.95 -8.19
N GLU A 15 37.45 23.66 -9.32
CA GLU A 15 36.82 22.93 -10.44
C GLU A 15 36.36 21.52 -10.01
N ARG A 16 37.11 20.85 -9.12
CA ARG A 16 36.72 19.54 -8.59
C ARG A 16 35.54 19.62 -7.62
N LEU A 17 35.45 20.68 -6.82
CA LEU A 17 34.31 20.91 -5.93
C LEU A 17 33.03 21.17 -6.74
N ALA A 18 33.10 22.02 -7.76
CA ALA A 18 31.98 22.26 -8.67
C ALA A 18 31.54 20.98 -9.40
N ASP A 19 32.49 20.15 -9.85
CA ASP A 19 32.19 18.83 -10.45
C ASP A 19 31.47 17.89 -9.48
N LEU A 20 31.83 17.91 -8.19
CA LEU A 20 31.20 17.08 -7.15
C LEU A 20 29.80 17.57 -6.80
N GLU A 21 29.59 18.88 -6.70
CA GLU A 21 28.28 19.49 -6.49
C GLU A 21 27.33 19.22 -7.65
N ALA A 22 27.81 19.36 -8.90
CA ALA A 22 27.05 19.03 -10.09
C ALA A 22 26.64 17.55 -10.10
N LYS A 23 27.54 16.63 -9.72
CA LYS A 23 27.22 15.21 -9.58
C LYS A 23 26.19 14.95 -8.49
N ARG A 24 26.29 15.64 -7.35
CA ARG A 24 25.32 15.53 -6.26
C ARG A 24 23.93 15.95 -6.72
N GLN A 25 23.81 17.11 -7.37
CA GLN A 25 22.53 17.59 -7.90
C GLN A 25 21.94 16.64 -8.94
N GLN A 26 22.76 16.07 -9.83
CA GLN A 26 22.31 15.07 -10.80
C GLN A 26 21.80 13.79 -10.11
N MET A 27 22.48 13.32 -9.06
CA MET A 27 22.01 12.15 -8.30
C MET A 27 20.72 12.44 -7.54
N GLU A 28 20.61 13.60 -6.91
CA GLU A 28 19.39 14.03 -6.21
C GLU A 28 18.20 14.15 -7.17
N ALA A 29 18.41 14.68 -8.38
CA ALA A 29 17.38 14.74 -9.41
C ALA A 29 16.92 13.34 -9.84
N LYS A 30 17.86 12.42 -10.10
CA LYS A 30 17.54 11.02 -10.44
C LYS A 30 16.78 10.30 -9.33
N LEU A 31 17.16 10.52 -8.07
CA LEU A 31 16.46 9.94 -6.92
C LEU A 31 15.03 10.48 -6.82
N ARG A 32 14.81 11.78 -7.03
CA ARG A 32 13.47 12.37 -7.06
C ARG A 32 12.61 11.79 -8.17
N GLU A 33 13.15 11.59 -9.37
CA GLU A 33 12.44 10.95 -10.48
C GLU A 33 12.07 9.49 -10.17
N GLN A 34 12.98 8.74 -9.54
CA GLN A 34 12.71 7.36 -9.13
C GLN A 34 11.60 7.29 -8.07
N LEU A 35 11.63 8.18 -7.08
CA LEU A 35 10.58 8.27 -6.06
C LEU A 35 9.23 8.62 -6.69
N ALA A 36 9.19 9.57 -7.63
CA ALA A 36 7.97 9.94 -8.34
C ALA A 36 7.37 8.75 -9.11
N LYS A 37 8.20 7.94 -9.78
CA LYS A 37 7.75 6.72 -10.46
C LYS A 37 7.18 5.68 -9.49
N ILE A 38 7.83 5.47 -8.35
CA ILE A 38 7.34 4.56 -7.31
C ILE A 38 5.97 5.01 -6.79
N ASP A 39 5.80 6.31 -6.54
CA ASP A 39 4.52 6.84 -6.06
C ASP A 39 3.41 6.74 -7.10
N GLU A 40 3.73 6.92 -8.38
CA GLU A 40 2.79 6.71 -9.48
C GLU A 40 2.36 5.24 -9.59
N GLU A 41 3.31 4.30 -9.49
CA GLU A 41 3.02 2.86 -9.47
C GLU A 41 2.17 2.48 -8.25
N LYS A 42 2.48 3.00 -7.06
CA LYS A 42 1.66 2.80 -5.86
C LYS A 42 0.23 3.29 -6.06
N ARG A 43 0.04 4.49 -6.63
CA ARG A 43 -1.29 5.03 -6.94
C ARG A 43 -2.03 4.17 -7.96
N ARG A 44 -1.33 3.68 -8.98
CA ARG A 44 -1.90 2.79 -9.99
C ARG A 44 -2.33 1.45 -9.41
N LEU A 45 -1.52 0.87 -8.52
CA LEU A 45 -1.85 -0.37 -7.81
C LEU A 45 -3.04 -0.16 -6.86
N ALA A 46 -3.01 0.88 -6.03
CA ALA A 46 -4.13 1.22 -5.13
C ALA A 46 -5.43 1.52 -5.88
N GLY A 47 -5.34 2.11 -7.07
CA GLY A 47 -6.48 2.37 -7.95
C GLY A 47 -6.95 1.17 -8.78
N SER A 48 -6.27 0.02 -8.71
CA SER A 48 -6.58 -1.11 -9.58
C SER A 48 -8.00 -1.64 -9.33
N PRO A 49 -8.79 -1.92 -10.39
CA PRO A 49 -10.15 -2.43 -10.24
C PRO A 49 -10.24 -3.75 -9.47
N SER A 50 -9.19 -4.59 -9.54
CA SER A 50 -9.11 -5.85 -8.80
C SER A 50 -9.03 -5.63 -7.30
N LEU A 51 -8.17 -4.72 -6.84
CA LEU A 51 -8.06 -4.38 -5.42
C LEU A 51 -9.33 -3.72 -4.90
N ARG A 52 -9.94 -2.81 -5.66
CA ARG A 52 -11.24 -2.22 -5.30
C ARG A 52 -12.33 -3.28 -5.14
N LYS A 53 -12.38 -4.25 -6.07
CA LYS A 53 -13.33 -5.38 -5.98
C LYS A 53 -13.07 -6.24 -4.74
N ALA A 54 -11.81 -6.56 -4.45
CA ALA A 54 -11.45 -7.33 -3.26
C ALA A 54 -11.81 -6.59 -1.96
N GLN A 55 -11.54 -5.29 -1.87
CA GLN A 55 -11.92 -4.46 -0.73
C GLN A 55 -13.45 -4.40 -0.54
N MET A 56 -14.21 -4.20 -1.62
CA MET A 56 -15.67 -4.24 -1.57
C MET A 56 -16.21 -5.61 -1.14
N GLU A 57 -15.59 -6.70 -1.60
CA GLU A 57 -15.98 -8.05 -1.18
C GLU A 57 -15.71 -8.27 0.31
N ASN A 58 -14.53 -7.90 0.79
CA ASN A 58 -14.18 -7.99 2.20
C ASN A 58 -15.15 -7.18 3.08
N GLN A 59 -15.49 -5.96 2.66
CA GLN A 59 -16.48 -5.13 3.35
C GLN A 59 -17.84 -5.83 3.43
N LYS A 60 -18.32 -6.40 2.31
CA LYS A 60 -19.59 -7.16 2.30
C LYS A 60 -19.54 -8.42 3.15
N ARG A 61 -18.39 -9.09 3.25
CA ARG A 61 -18.21 -10.26 4.11
C ARG A 61 -18.26 -9.86 5.58
N PHE A 62 -17.62 -8.76 5.93
CA PHE A 62 -17.67 -8.18 7.27
C PHE A 62 -19.11 -7.82 7.67
N GLU A 63 -19.82 -7.04 6.86
CA GLU A 63 -21.21 -6.64 7.14
C GLU A 63 -22.13 -7.85 7.36
N ARG A 64 -21.98 -8.90 6.56
CA ARG A 64 -22.75 -10.14 6.74
C ARG A 64 -22.41 -10.88 8.03
N ALA A 65 -21.13 -10.89 8.42
CA ALA A 65 -20.71 -11.52 9.66
C ALA A 65 -21.27 -10.75 10.86
N VAL A 66 -21.15 -9.43 10.84
CA VAL A 66 -21.70 -8.53 11.86
C VAL A 66 -23.21 -8.72 12.00
N GLN A 67 -23.96 -8.70 10.90
CA GLN A 67 -25.42 -8.87 10.94
C GLN A 67 -25.85 -10.22 11.55
N LYS A 68 -25.03 -11.27 11.42
CA LYS A 68 -25.32 -12.58 12.03
C LYS A 68 -24.95 -12.64 13.51
N ILE A 69 -23.86 -11.98 13.90
CA ILE A 69 -23.32 -12.05 15.26
C ILE A 69 -24.07 -11.07 16.18
N ALA A 70 -24.34 -9.86 15.69
CA ALA A 70 -24.93 -8.78 16.48
C ALA A 70 -25.84 -7.90 15.60
N PRO A 71 -27.08 -8.36 15.30
CA PRO A 71 -27.99 -7.67 14.39
C PRO A 71 -28.45 -6.29 14.88
N ASP A 72 -28.45 -6.07 16.19
CA ASP A 72 -28.97 -4.85 16.82
C ASP A 72 -27.89 -3.79 17.05
N LEU A 73 -26.62 -4.12 16.80
CA LEU A 73 -25.50 -3.20 17.00
C LEU A 73 -25.24 -2.37 15.73
N ASP A 74 -25.26 -1.05 15.89
CA ASP A 74 -24.86 -0.09 14.86
C ASP A 74 -23.35 0.27 14.93
N HIS A 75 -22.85 0.95 13.89
CA HIS A 75 -21.47 1.41 13.71
C HIS A 75 -20.88 2.11 14.93
N ARG A 76 -21.68 2.92 15.63
CA ARG A 76 -21.27 3.64 16.85
C ARG A 76 -20.88 2.68 17.97
N HIS A 77 -21.62 1.58 18.12
CA HIS A 77 -21.35 0.56 19.13
C HIS A 77 -20.09 -0.21 18.81
N PHE A 78 -19.83 -0.52 17.53
CA PHE A 78 -18.58 -1.18 17.14
C PHE A 78 -17.36 -0.31 17.44
N ILE A 79 -17.44 1.00 17.17
CA ILE A 79 -16.34 1.93 17.49
C ILE A 79 -16.07 1.94 19.00
N ALA A 80 -17.11 2.01 19.83
CA ALA A 80 -16.97 1.98 21.29
C ALA A 80 -16.35 0.66 21.77
N ILE A 81 -16.86 -0.49 21.29
CA ILE A 81 -16.33 -1.81 21.65
C ILE A 81 -14.86 -1.96 21.25
N ILE A 82 -14.49 -1.49 20.06
CA ILE A 82 -13.08 -1.53 19.61
C ILE A 82 -12.20 -0.64 20.50
N ALA A 83 -12.66 0.56 20.85
CA ALA A 83 -11.91 1.47 21.72
C ALA A 83 -11.69 0.87 23.11
N ASP A 84 -12.76 0.36 23.74
CA ASP A 84 -12.70 -0.28 25.07
C ASP A 84 -11.78 -1.51 25.04
N ALA A 85 -11.87 -2.30 23.97
CA ALA A 85 -11.00 -3.46 23.80
C ALA A 85 -9.53 -3.00 23.74
N VAL A 86 -9.20 -2.00 22.90
CA VAL A 86 -7.81 -1.54 22.75
C VAL A 86 -7.27 -1.01 24.08
N GLU A 87 -8.09 -0.28 24.84
CA GLU A 87 -7.72 0.22 26.18
C GLU A 87 -7.48 -0.91 27.19
N SER A 88 -8.24 -2.01 27.08
CA SER A 88 -8.04 -3.21 27.90
C SER A 88 -6.80 -4.04 27.55
N GLY A 89 -6.09 -3.70 26.47
CA GLY A 89 -4.80 -4.30 26.09
C GLY A 89 -4.90 -5.71 25.49
N PHE A 90 -5.88 -5.99 24.64
CA PHE A 90 -5.98 -7.30 23.98
C PHE A 90 -4.84 -7.56 22.99
N ASP A 91 -4.53 -8.85 22.81
CA ASP A 91 -3.55 -9.34 21.84
C ASP A 91 -4.10 -9.25 20.41
N THR A 92 -3.50 -8.38 19.61
CA THR A 92 -3.92 -8.10 18.23
C THR A 92 -3.75 -9.27 17.30
N ASP A 93 -2.71 -10.08 17.49
CA ASP A 93 -2.36 -11.17 16.59
C ASP A 93 -3.31 -12.35 16.81
N ALA A 94 -3.57 -12.70 18.07
CA ALA A 94 -4.57 -13.71 18.42
C ALA A 94 -5.99 -13.33 17.97
N MET A 95 -6.32 -12.03 17.94
CA MET A 95 -7.62 -11.56 17.45
C MET A 95 -7.73 -11.58 15.93
N ALA A 96 -6.62 -11.44 15.19
CA ALA A 96 -6.61 -11.56 13.75
C ALA A 96 -7.04 -12.98 13.31
N ASP A 97 -6.48 -14.01 13.94
CA ASP A 97 -6.80 -15.42 13.64
C ASP A 97 -8.26 -15.76 13.96
N ARG A 98 -8.77 -15.26 15.10
CA ARG A 98 -10.19 -15.40 15.47
C ARG A 98 -11.10 -14.66 14.51
N GLY A 99 -10.72 -13.45 14.11
CA GLY A 99 -11.45 -12.65 13.12
C GLY A 99 -11.57 -13.36 11.78
N GLU A 100 -10.48 -13.99 11.31
CA GLU A 100 -10.51 -14.79 10.08
C GLU A 100 -11.47 -15.97 10.20
N SER A 101 -11.42 -16.69 11.32
CA SER A 101 -12.32 -17.82 11.61
C SER A 101 -13.79 -17.38 11.57
N LEU A 102 -14.13 -16.28 12.23
CA LEU A 102 -15.49 -15.70 12.24
C LEU A 102 -15.95 -15.26 10.85
N LEU A 103 -15.06 -14.71 10.02
CA LEU A 103 -15.36 -14.35 8.63
C LEU A 103 -15.55 -15.58 7.73
N GLN A 104 -14.90 -16.71 8.03
CA GLN A 104 -15.13 -17.98 7.34
C GLN A 104 -16.46 -18.61 7.75
N GLU A 105 -16.87 -18.49 9.02
CA GLU A 105 -18.13 -19.05 9.52
C GLU A 105 -19.34 -18.20 9.12
N HIS A 106 -19.28 -16.90 9.39
CA HIS A 106 -20.42 -16.00 9.25
C HIS A 106 -20.37 -15.14 7.99
N GLY A 107 -19.18 -14.79 7.50
CA GLY A 107 -18.96 -13.91 6.35
C GLY A 107 -19.17 -14.56 4.97
N LYS A 108 -19.48 -15.86 4.89
CA LYS A 108 -19.77 -16.54 3.62
C LYS A 108 -20.91 -15.86 2.87
N ALA A 109 -20.74 -15.73 1.55
CA ALA A 109 -21.81 -15.24 0.68
C ALA A 109 -23.03 -16.17 0.75
N ARG A 110 -24.24 -15.59 0.73
CA ARG A 110 -25.46 -16.34 0.43
C ARG A 110 -25.25 -17.02 -0.91
N ARG A 111 -25.16 -18.35 -0.90
CA ARG A 111 -24.87 -19.22 -2.04
C ARG A 111 -25.78 -18.84 -3.20
N GLY A 112 -25.24 -18.16 -4.22
CA GLY A 112 -26.07 -17.42 -5.16
C GLY A 112 -25.45 -17.14 -6.53
N ARG A 113 -24.56 -18.01 -7.02
CA ARG A 113 -24.43 -18.37 -8.45
C ARG A 113 -23.35 -19.44 -8.58
N ARG A 114 -23.76 -20.70 -8.77
CA ARG A 114 -22.86 -21.72 -9.30
C ARG A 114 -22.58 -21.28 -10.75
N PRO A 115 -21.32 -21.10 -11.19
CA PRO A 115 -21.09 -20.89 -12.62
C PRO A 115 -21.67 -22.10 -13.35
N ARG A 116 -22.48 -21.86 -14.39
CA ARG A 116 -22.82 -22.92 -15.36
C ARG A 116 -21.47 -23.44 -15.85
N SER A 117 -21.17 -24.69 -15.56
CA SER A 117 -20.06 -25.40 -16.19
C SER A 117 -20.16 -25.15 -17.70
N ALA A 118 -19.13 -24.55 -18.28
CA ALA A 118 -18.99 -24.49 -19.72
C ALA A 118 -18.86 -25.94 -20.20
N ALA A 119 -19.89 -26.39 -20.91
CA ALA A 119 -19.82 -27.50 -21.85
C ALA A 119 -19.62 -26.89 -23.24
#